data_AF-A0A7S1TFC5-F1
#
_entry.id   AF-A0A7S1TFC5-F1
#
_cell.length_a   1.000
_cell.length_b   1.000
_cell.length_c   1.000
_cell.angle_alpha   90.00
_cell.angle_beta   90.00
_cell.angle_gamma   90.00
#
_symmetry.space_group_name_H-M   'P 1'
#
loop_
_entity.id
_entity.type
_entity.pdbx_description
1 polymer ?
#
loop_
_entity_poly.entity_id
_entity_poly.type
_entity_poly.pdbx_seq_one_letter_code
_entity_poly.pdbx_strand_id
1 'polypeptide(L)'
;KKKKKKKKMLRDKQGRQGWCPSRILAFVPAQSLWPLWFSCWKVASWKYCAGRLCVGRNVRMNRDDDAEVVSGTMAVILAEATKKAKEIVPVLSGADHKGLSGRVVVVGGSETFTGAPYFAGMAAMLSGVDIVHVLCERSAAIPIKCYSPELIVHPGLDQVADNNQGNEDQDICKKLPYCNVVVVGPGLGTRSSTQENALRLVDEAMSRQLPLVIDADGLRGVFDSKLGESVRNRIASRPDPQLIIFTPNRREYDMMCQTVSKTSG
;
A
#
# COMPACT_ATOMS: atom_id res chain seq x y z
N LYS A 1 -28.78 53.88 15.55
CA LYS A 1 -29.39 52.75 16.31
C LYS A 1 -28.58 51.47 16.11
N LYS A 2 -27.54 51.22 16.92
CA LYS A 2 -26.71 49.99 16.89
C LYS A 2 -27.27 48.97 17.89
N LYS A 3 -27.83 47.84 17.43
CA LYS A 3 -28.31 46.75 18.31
C LYS A 3 -27.15 45.82 18.68
N LYS A 4 -26.74 45.84 19.96
CA LYS A 4 -25.82 44.89 20.60
C LYS A 4 -26.46 43.48 20.65
N LYS A 5 -25.81 42.45 20.08
CA LYS A 5 -26.16 41.04 20.31
C LYS A 5 -25.59 40.60 21.67
N LYS A 6 -26.46 40.29 22.64
CA LYS A 6 -26.09 39.62 23.91
C LYS A 6 -25.76 38.14 23.62
N LYS A 7 -24.53 37.69 23.91
CA LYS A 7 -24.19 36.26 24.00
C LYS A 7 -24.73 35.71 25.32
N LYS A 8 -25.53 34.64 25.27
CA LYS A 8 -26.08 33.97 26.45
C LYS A 8 -25.14 32.80 26.80
N MET A 9 -24.53 32.83 27.98
CA MET A 9 -23.76 31.72 28.55
C MET A 9 -24.71 30.67 29.13
N LEU A 10 -24.47 29.39 28.83
CA LEU A 10 -25.09 28.26 29.53
C LEU A 10 -24.08 27.71 30.55
N ARG A 11 -24.53 27.52 31.80
CA ARG A 11 -23.77 26.92 32.91
C ARG A 11 -24.10 25.44 33.01
N ASP A 12 -23.12 24.62 33.34
CA ASP A 12 -23.30 23.20 33.64
C ASP A 12 -23.38 22.93 35.15
N LYS A 13 -24.03 21.83 35.55
CA LYS A 13 -24.53 21.56 36.93
C LYS A 13 -23.48 21.26 38.01
N GLN A 14 -22.18 21.50 37.78
CA GLN A 14 -21.11 21.25 38.78
C GLN A 14 -20.11 22.41 38.96
N GLY A 15 -20.44 23.63 38.56
CA GLY A 15 -19.80 24.84 39.12
C GLY A 15 -18.31 25.06 38.85
N ARG A 16 -17.65 24.32 37.95
CA ARG A 16 -16.25 24.57 37.59
C ARG A 16 -16.13 25.42 36.32
N GLN A 17 -15.35 26.51 36.43
CA GLN A 17 -15.04 27.42 35.32
C GLN A 17 -13.79 26.93 34.59
N GLY A 18 -13.88 26.73 33.28
CA GLY A 18 -12.74 26.37 32.44
C GLY A 18 -13.03 26.65 30.97
N TRP A 19 -12.07 27.26 30.28
CA TRP A 19 -12.08 27.45 28.83
C TRP A 19 -11.73 26.13 28.14
N CYS A 20 -12.60 25.65 27.24
CA CYS A 20 -12.33 24.49 26.40
C CYS A 20 -12.69 24.83 24.94
N PRO A 21 -11.72 24.93 24.01
CA PRO A 21 -12.00 25.04 22.59
C PRO A 21 -12.43 23.67 22.06
N SER A 22 -13.70 23.57 21.67
CA SER A 22 -14.22 22.66 20.63
C SER A 22 -13.81 21.18 20.69
N ARG A 23 -14.55 20.39 21.48
CA ARG A 23 -14.83 18.96 21.22
C ARG A 23 -16.11 18.86 20.40
N ILE A 24 -16.07 18.27 19.20
CA ILE A 24 -16.36 16.84 18.99
C ILE A 24 -17.64 16.46 19.71
N LEU A 25 -18.76 16.59 18.99
CA LEU A 25 -20.00 15.90 19.31
C LEU A 25 -19.73 14.41 19.22
N ALA A 26 -19.66 13.75 20.37
CA ALA A 26 -19.87 12.31 20.46
C ALA A 26 -21.33 12.05 20.09
N PHE A 27 -21.55 11.62 18.86
CA PHE A 27 -22.85 11.12 18.43
C PHE A 27 -22.95 9.68 18.91
N VAL A 28 -23.78 9.45 19.93
CA VAL A 28 -24.30 8.11 20.22
C VAL A 28 -25.06 7.67 18.96
N PRO A 29 -24.69 6.58 18.27
CA PRO A 29 -25.43 6.18 17.09
C PRO A 29 -26.79 5.66 17.53
N ALA A 30 -27.83 6.47 17.31
CA ALA A 30 -29.18 5.97 17.26
C ALA A 30 -29.24 4.93 16.13
N GLN A 31 -29.56 3.68 16.49
CA GLN A 31 -29.89 2.63 15.54
C GLN A 31 -31.17 3.04 14.79
N SER A 32 -31.03 3.85 13.75
CA SER A 32 -32.08 4.10 12.79
C SER A 32 -31.83 3.18 11.59
N LEU A 33 -32.84 2.39 11.23
CA LEU A 33 -32.76 1.42 10.14
C LEU A 33 -32.62 2.09 8.76
N TRP A 34 -32.86 3.40 8.63
CA TRP A 34 -32.92 4.14 7.36
C TRP A 34 -32.50 5.62 7.52
N PRO A 35 -31.22 5.98 7.30
CA PRO A 35 -30.85 7.39 7.24
C PRO A 35 -31.05 7.96 5.82
N LEU A 36 -31.94 8.95 5.68
CA LEU A 36 -32.16 9.73 4.45
C LEU A 36 -31.08 10.82 4.29
N TRP A 37 -30.42 10.90 3.13
CA TRP A 37 -29.40 11.91 2.84
C TRP A 37 -29.63 12.59 1.49
N PHE A 38 -29.51 13.92 1.46
CA PHE A 38 -29.58 14.72 0.23
C PHE A 38 -28.17 15.12 -0.26
N SER A 39 -27.90 14.79 -1.52
CA SER A 39 -27.00 15.48 -2.48
C SER A 39 -25.48 15.58 -2.25
N CYS A 40 -24.83 14.95 -1.27
CA CYS A 40 -23.35 14.85 -1.30
C CYS A 40 -22.81 13.68 -0.46
N TRP A 41 -21.91 12.88 -1.03
CA TRP A 41 -21.26 11.77 -0.33
C TRP A 41 -20.34 12.34 0.76
N LYS A 42 -20.62 12.01 2.03
CA LYS A 42 -19.77 12.40 3.17
C LYS A 42 -18.88 11.22 3.56
N VAL A 43 -17.56 11.42 3.54
CA VAL A 43 -16.50 10.44 3.87
C VAL A 43 -16.68 9.76 5.25
N ALA A 44 -17.54 10.30 6.12
CA ALA A 44 -17.85 9.72 7.43
C ALA A 44 -18.54 8.34 7.38
N SER A 45 -19.11 7.93 6.24
CA SER A 45 -19.77 6.62 6.10
C SER A 45 -18.80 5.43 5.98
N TRP A 46 -17.48 5.68 5.93
CA TRP A 46 -16.47 4.69 5.57
C TRP A 46 -15.61 4.23 6.76
N LYS A 47 -16.00 4.53 8.01
CA LYS A 47 -15.29 4.02 9.19
C LYS A 47 -15.82 2.64 9.58
N TYR A 48 -14.97 1.62 9.44
CA TYR A 48 -15.10 0.35 10.14
C TYR A 48 -15.20 0.62 11.64
N CYS A 49 -16.35 0.36 12.25
CA CYS A 49 -16.55 0.46 13.69
C CYS A 49 -16.95 -0.91 14.24
N ALA A 50 -16.13 -1.48 15.11
CA ALA A 50 -16.45 -2.69 15.90
C ALA A 50 -16.87 -3.94 15.09
N GLY A 51 -16.15 -4.29 14.03
CA GLY A 51 -16.29 -5.61 13.37
C GLY A 51 -17.57 -5.82 12.56
N ARG A 52 -18.37 -4.78 12.33
CA ARG A 52 -19.42 -4.77 11.31
C ARG A 52 -19.26 -3.55 10.40
N LEU A 53 -19.36 -3.78 9.09
CA LEU A 53 -19.52 -2.71 8.13
C LEU A 53 -20.93 -2.15 8.33
N CYS A 54 -21.07 -1.02 9.04
CA CYS A 54 -22.36 -0.34 9.22
C CYS A 54 -22.75 0.38 7.92
N VAL A 55 -23.13 -0.37 6.89
CA VAL A 55 -23.73 0.18 5.66
C VAL A 55 -25.19 -0.27 5.63
N GLY A 56 -26.08 0.57 6.17
CA GLY A 56 -27.50 0.44 5.86
C GLY A 56 -27.72 0.66 4.36
N ARG A 57 -28.82 0.14 3.80
CA ARG A 57 -29.21 0.40 2.40
C ARG A 57 -29.29 1.90 2.19
N ASN A 58 -28.37 2.46 1.41
CA ASN A 58 -28.38 3.87 1.05
C ASN A 58 -29.34 4.05 -0.15
N VAL A 59 -30.50 4.65 0.08
CA VAL A 59 -31.44 5.01 -0.98
C VAL A 59 -31.07 6.40 -1.48
N ARG A 60 -30.70 6.51 -2.77
CA ARG A 60 -30.54 7.79 -3.45
C ARG A 60 -31.89 8.16 -4.06
N MET A 61 -32.55 9.17 -3.51
CA MET A 61 -33.70 9.79 -4.16
C MET A 61 -33.19 10.85 -5.14
N ASN A 62 -33.40 10.65 -6.44
CA ASN A 62 -33.32 11.76 -7.39
C ASN A 62 -34.61 12.59 -7.31
N ARG A 63 -34.51 13.89 -7.61
CA ARG A 63 -35.60 14.85 -7.42
C ARG A 63 -36.69 14.77 -8.49
N ASP A 64 -36.48 13.93 -9.50
CA ASP A 64 -37.39 13.67 -10.59
C ASP A 64 -37.66 12.16 -10.58
N ASP A 65 -38.94 11.81 -10.67
CA ASP A 65 -39.51 10.51 -10.33
C ASP A 65 -38.81 9.34 -11.02
N ASP A 66 -38.04 8.56 -10.24
CA ASP A 66 -37.86 7.11 -10.34
C ASP A 66 -36.94 6.66 -9.19
N ALA A 67 -37.50 5.95 -8.22
CA ALA A 67 -36.76 5.40 -7.10
C ALA A 67 -36.00 4.14 -7.54
N GLU A 68 -34.83 4.32 -8.15
CA GLU A 68 -33.91 3.20 -8.36
C GLU A 68 -33.39 2.72 -7.00
N VAL A 69 -33.69 1.46 -6.66
CA VAL A 69 -33.07 0.78 -5.52
C VAL A 69 -31.60 0.57 -5.88
N VAL A 70 -30.77 1.56 -5.55
CA VAL A 70 -29.33 1.48 -5.76
C VAL A 70 -28.78 0.41 -4.81
N SER A 71 -28.59 -0.79 -5.38
CA SER A 71 -27.77 -1.86 -4.83
C SER A 71 -26.52 -1.26 -4.18
N GLY A 72 -26.28 -1.60 -2.91
CA GLY A 72 -25.50 -0.80 -1.97
C GLY A 72 -24.12 -0.34 -2.45
N THR A 73 -23.63 0.74 -1.87
CA THR A 73 -22.37 1.45 -2.18
C THR A 73 -21.17 0.56 -2.58
N MET A 74 -21.04 -0.65 -2.04
CA MET A 74 -20.02 -1.62 -2.44
C MET A 74 -20.18 -2.14 -3.87
N ALA A 75 -21.41 -2.39 -4.34
CA ALA A 75 -21.68 -2.86 -5.70
C ALA A 75 -21.27 -1.80 -6.74
N VAL A 76 -21.49 -0.52 -6.45
CA VAL A 76 -21.08 0.58 -7.34
C VAL A 76 -19.55 0.70 -7.39
N ILE A 77 -18.87 0.62 -6.25
CA ILE A 77 -17.39 0.66 -6.19
C ILE A 77 -16.79 -0.55 -6.90
N LEU A 78 -17.36 -1.74 -6.68
CA LEU A 78 -16.90 -2.97 -7.31
C LEU A 78 -17.11 -2.90 -8.83
N ALA A 79 -18.24 -2.38 -9.30
CA ALA A 79 -18.52 -2.21 -10.71
C ALA A 79 -17.52 -1.24 -11.37
N GLU A 80 -17.24 -0.11 -10.74
CA GLU A 80 -16.28 0.87 -11.24
C GLU A 80 -14.84 0.33 -11.23
N ALA A 81 -14.44 -0.36 -10.16
CA ALA A 81 -13.13 -1.01 -10.08
C ALA A 81 -12.99 -2.10 -11.14
N THR A 82 -14.03 -2.90 -11.37
CA THR A 82 -14.03 -3.95 -12.40
C THR A 82 -13.92 -3.36 -13.80
N LYS A 83 -14.62 -2.24 -14.06
CA LYS A 83 -14.54 -1.52 -15.33
C LYS A 83 -13.11 -1.04 -15.60
N LYS A 84 -12.50 -0.35 -14.63
CA LYS A 84 -11.10 0.11 -14.73
C LYS A 84 -10.11 -1.04 -14.86
N ALA A 85 -10.31 -2.14 -14.13
CA ALA A 85 -9.46 -3.31 -14.25
C ALA A 85 -9.46 -3.87 -15.68
N LYS A 86 -10.63 -3.97 -16.32
CA LYS A 86 -10.74 -4.40 -17.73
C LYS A 86 -10.01 -3.47 -18.70
N GLU A 87 -9.93 -2.18 -18.41
CA GLU A 87 -9.20 -1.20 -19.22
C GLU A 87 -7.67 -1.34 -19.10
N ILE A 88 -7.17 -1.91 -17.99
CA ILE A 88 -5.73 -2.02 -17.69
C ILE A 88 -5.17 -3.39 -18.08
N VAL A 89 -5.99 -4.45 -18.07
CA VAL A 89 -5.54 -5.81 -18.42
C VAL A 89 -5.13 -5.87 -19.89
N PRO A 90 -3.90 -6.32 -20.20
CA PRO A 90 -3.43 -6.41 -21.58
C PRO A 90 -4.24 -7.45 -22.36
N VAL A 91 -4.50 -7.17 -23.65
CA VAL A 91 -5.16 -8.11 -24.55
C VAL A 91 -4.14 -9.14 -25.03
N LEU A 92 -4.43 -10.42 -24.85
CA LEU A 92 -3.58 -11.51 -25.31
C LEU A 92 -3.65 -11.65 -26.84
N SER A 93 -2.49 -11.64 -27.50
CA SER A 93 -2.35 -11.86 -28.94
C SER A 93 -1.53 -13.12 -29.22
N GLY A 94 -1.87 -13.84 -30.30
CA GLY A 94 -1.10 -15.02 -30.73
C GLY A 94 0.33 -14.71 -31.24
N ALA A 95 0.66 -13.43 -31.41
CA ALA A 95 2.00 -12.96 -31.75
C ALA A 95 2.87 -12.62 -30.53
N ASP A 96 2.29 -12.64 -29.33
CA ASP A 96 3.00 -12.27 -28.11
C ASP A 96 4.00 -13.36 -27.72
N HIS A 97 5.14 -12.96 -27.17
CA HIS A 97 6.17 -13.84 -26.64
C HIS A 97 6.39 -13.59 -25.15
N LYS A 98 6.95 -14.60 -24.48
CA LYS A 98 7.20 -14.59 -23.03
C LYS A 98 7.98 -13.33 -22.62
N GLY A 99 7.42 -12.58 -21.68
CA GLY A 99 7.99 -11.36 -21.12
C GLY A 99 7.31 -10.08 -21.60
N LEU A 100 6.36 -10.15 -22.54
CA LEU A 100 5.55 -9.01 -22.97
C LEU A 100 4.43 -8.68 -21.98
N SER A 101 3.84 -9.68 -21.30
CA SER A 101 2.76 -9.47 -20.32
C SER A 101 3.29 -9.07 -18.93
N GLY A 102 4.51 -8.56 -18.88
CA GLY A 102 5.14 -8.03 -17.68
C GLY A 102 6.09 -9.00 -16.99
N ARG A 103 7.08 -8.41 -16.31
CA ARG A 103 8.11 -9.10 -15.53
C ARG A 103 8.22 -8.44 -14.17
N VAL A 104 7.98 -9.19 -13.10
CA VAL A 104 7.95 -8.68 -11.73
C VAL A 104 9.10 -9.26 -10.92
N VAL A 105 9.74 -8.42 -10.10
CA VAL A 105 10.71 -8.85 -9.09
C VAL A 105 10.11 -8.64 -7.71
N VAL A 106 10.07 -9.71 -6.91
CA VAL A 106 9.71 -9.65 -5.49
C VAL A 106 10.99 -9.74 -4.67
N VAL A 107 11.30 -8.69 -3.91
CA VAL A 107 12.43 -8.59 -2.99
C VAL A 107 11.92 -8.81 -1.58
N GLY A 108 12.30 -9.94 -0.99
CA GLY A 108 11.80 -10.35 0.31
C GLY A 108 12.13 -11.79 0.60
N GLY A 109 11.64 -12.32 1.71
CA GLY A 109 11.98 -13.66 2.16
C GLY A 109 13.25 -13.70 2.99
N SER A 110 13.09 -14.12 4.23
CA SER A 110 14.15 -14.31 5.21
C SER A 110 14.14 -15.74 5.75
N GLU A 111 15.15 -16.08 6.54
CA GLU A 111 15.22 -17.36 7.26
C GLU A 111 13.90 -17.73 7.95
N THR A 112 13.20 -16.74 8.53
CA THR A 112 11.93 -16.95 9.23
C THR A 112 10.71 -16.84 8.33
N PHE A 113 10.76 -15.97 7.31
CA PHE A 113 9.57 -15.58 6.54
C PHE A 113 9.65 -16.01 5.07
N THR A 114 9.44 -17.29 4.80
CA THR A 114 9.50 -17.84 3.44
C THR A 114 8.17 -17.75 2.67
N GLY A 115 7.02 -17.73 3.37
CA GLY A 115 5.71 -17.75 2.72
C GLY A 115 5.27 -16.41 2.12
N ALA A 116 5.61 -15.29 2.75
CA ALA A 116 5.23 -13.96 2.28
C ALA A 116 5.69 -13.64 0.83
N PRO A 117 6.98 -13.82 0.46
CA PRO A 117 7.41 -13.58 -0.92
C PRO A 117 6.79 -14.56 -1.92
N TYR A 118 6.49 -15.80 -1.50
CA TYR A 118 5.78 -16.77 -2.32
C TYR A 118 4.37 -16.29 -2.68
N PHE A 119 3.57 -15.84 -1.69
CA PHE A 119 2.22 -15.36 -1.95
C PHE A 119 2.21 -14.11 -2.85
N ALA A 120 3.14 -13.18 -2.62
CA ALA A 120 3.29 -12.02 -3.49
C ALA A 120 3.63 -12.41 -4.94
N GLY A 121 4.58 -13.35 -5.10
CA GLY A 121 4.97 -13.84 -6.43
C GLY A 121 3.86 -14.60 -7.15
N MET A 122 3.18 -15.51 -6.46
CA MET A 122 2.06 -16.27 -7.04
C MET A 122 0.86 -15.37 -7.36
N ALA A 123 0.57 -14.36 -6.54
CA ALA A 123 -0.47 -13.39 -6.84
C ALA A 123 -0.18 -12.62 -8.14
N ALA A 124 1.10 -12.30 -8.39
CA ALA A 124 1.51 -11.69 -9.65
C ALA A 124 1.33 -12.65 -10.84
N MET A 125 1.77 -13.91 -10.72
CA MET A 125 1.56 -14.94 -11.76
C MET A 125 0.07 -15.12 -12.08
N LEU A 126 -0.78 -15.25 -11.05
CA LEU A 126 -2.23 -15.41 -11.20
C LEU A 126 -2.91 -14.17 -11.80
N SER A 127 -2.25 -13.01 -11.74
CA SER A 127 -2.72 -11.77 -12.39
C SER A 127 -2.35 -11.69 -13.88
N GLY A 128 -1.63 -12.68 -14.42
CA GLY A 128 -1.24 -12.75 -15.84
C GLY A 128 0.18 -12.27 -16.15
N VAL A 129 1.04 -12.13 -15.15
CA VAL A 129 2.46 -11.80 -15.34
C VAL A 129 3.21 -13.00 -15.93
N ASP A 130 4.01 -12.79 -16.97
CA ASP A 130 4.72 -13.87 -17.67
C ASP A 130 5.90 -14.43 -16.86
N ILE A 131 6.63 -13.55 -16.15
CA ILE A 131 7.84 -13.92 -15.42
C ILE A 131 7.86 -13.24 -14.06
N VAL A 132 7.96 -14.05 -13.02
CA VAL A 132 8.14 -13.58 -11.65
C VAL A 132 9.49 -14.07 -11.11
N HIS A 133 10.31 -13.11 -10.70
CA HIS A 133 11.56 -13.35 -9.99
C HIS A 133 11.33 -13.12 -8.51
N VAL A 134 11.86 -14.01 -7.66
CA VAL A 134 11.89 -13.81 -6.21
C VAL A 134 13.33 -13.71 -5.77
N LEU A 135 13.72 -12.58 -5.19
CA LEU A 135 15.03 -12.38 -4.59
C LEU A 135 14.91 -12.48 -3.08
N CYS A 136 15.56 -13.48 -2.50
CA CYS A 136 15.45 -13.80 -1.08
C CYS A 136 16.79 -14.14 -0.45
N GLU A 137 16.80 -14.29 0.87
CA GLU A 137 17.93 -14.86 1.60
C GLU A 137 18.20 -16.30 1.14
N ARG A 138 19.46 -16.76 1.24
CA ARG A 138 19.82 -18.13 0.81
C ARG A 138 19.01 -19.21 1.54
N SER A 139 18.75 -19.01 2.83
CA SER A 139 17.97 -19.92 3.69
C SER A 139 16.50 -20.05 3.22
N ALA A 140 15.93 -18.98 2.68
CA ALA A 140 14.54 -18.94 2.21
C ALA A 140 14.35 -19.58 0.82
N ALA A 141 15.42 -19.70 0.03
CA ALA A 141 15.32 -20.06 -1.38
C ALA A 141 14.81 -21.49 -1.62
N ILE A 142 15.29 -22.47 -0.84
CA ILE A 142 14.85 -23.87 -0.99
C ILE A 142 13.35 -24.00 -0.63
N PRO A 143 12.88 -23.52 0.54
CA PRO A 143 11.45 -23.54 0.86
C PRO A 143 10.56 -22.91 -0.23
N ILE A 144 10.93 -21.74 -0.75
CA ILE A 144 10.13 -21.04 -1.77
C ILE A 144 10.10 -21.85 -3.07
N LYS A 145 11.23 -22.40 -3.51
CA LYS A 145 11.32 -23.26 -4.71
C LYS A 145 10.46 -24.52 -4.59
N CYS A 146 10.30 -25.06 -3.39
CA CYS A 146 9.47 -26.24 -3.16
C CYS A 146 7.96 -25.93 -3.24
N TYR A 147 7.53 -24.68 -3.06
CA TYR A 147 6.11 -24.32 -3.17
C TYR A 147 5.62 -24.24 -4.61
N SER A 148 6.46 -23.74 -5.54
CA SER A 148 6.11 -23.69 -6.96
C SER A 148 7.37 -23.68 -7.84
N PRO A 149 7.43 -24.52 -8.90
CA PRO A 149 8.49 -24.48 -9.89
C PRO A 149 8.34 -23.31 -10.89
N GLU A 150 7.22 -22.57 -10.87
CA GLU A 150 6.98 -21.45 -11.80
C GLU A 150 7.77 -20.19 -11.43
N LEU A 151 8.08 -20.00 -10.15
CA LEU A 151 8.80 -18.84 -9.66
C LEU A 151 10.31 -18.99 -9.89
N ILE A 152 10.94 -17.96 -10.44
CA ILE A 152 12.40 -17.93 -10.60
C ILE A 152 13.03 -17.36 -9.32
N VAL A 153 13.48 -18.24 -8.43
CA VAL A 153 14.01 -17.85 -7.11
C VAL A 153 15.53 -17.67 -7.15
N HIS A 154 15.97 -16.44 -6.85
CA HIS A 154 17.37 -15.99 -6.77
C HIS A 154 17.79 -15.90 -5.30
N PRO A 155 18.63 -16.82 -4.80
CA PRO A 155 19.21 -16.70 -3.46
C PRO A 155 20.32 -15.64 -3.46
N GLY A 156 20.38 -14.82 -2.41
CA GLY A 156 21.54 -13.98 -2.16
C GLY A 156 21.26 -12.58 -1.63
N LEU A 157 20.02 -12.29 -1.23
CA LEU A 157 19.67 -10.98 -0.67
C LEU A 157 20.45 -10.63 0.60
N ASP A 158 20.98 -11.63 1.30
CA ASP A 158 21.77 -11.48 2.52
C ASP A 158 23.28 -11.46 2.33
N GLN A 159 23.77 -11.61 1.10
CA GLN A 159 25.19 -11.54 0.83
C GLN A 159 25.68 -10.10 0.98
N VAL A 160 26.77 -9.91 1.72
CA VAL A 160 27.47 -8.62 1.70
C VAL A 160 27.97 -8.43 0.27
N ALA A 161 27.67 -7.27 -0.32
CA ALA A 161 28.14 -6.92 -1.65
C ALA A 161 29.66 -6.76 -1.65
N ASP A 162 30.38 -7.89 -1.72
CA ASP A 162 31.79 -7.90 -2.05
C ASP A 162 31.89 -7.67 -3.56
N ASN A 163 32.29 -6.45 -3.93
CA ASN A 163 32.53 -6.03 -5.31
C ASN A 163 33.59 -6.87 -6.06
N ASN A 164 34.16 -7.91 -5.42
CA ASN A 164 35.30 -8.70 -5.88
C ASN A 164 34.99 -10.19 -6.12
N GLN A 165 33.78 -10.70 -5.86
CA GLN A 165 33.42 -12.08 -6.18
C GLN A 165 32.57 -12.12 -7.45
N GLY A 166 33.23 -12.36 -8.59
CA GLY A 166 32.71 -12.30 -9.96
C GLY A 166 31.66 -13.36 -10.34
N ASN A 167 30.62 -13.55 -9.54
CA ASN A 167 29.43 -14.28 -9.96
C ASN A 167 28.42 -13.30 -10.56
N GLU A 168 28.60 -13.01 -11.86
CA GLU A 168 27.78 -12.06 -12.60
C GLU A 168 26.28 -12.40 -12.58
N ASP A 169 25.94 -13.68 -12.47
CA ASP A 169 24.55 -14.16 -12.42
C ASP A 169 23.83 -13.88 -11.10
N GLN A 170 24.57 -13.60 -10.02
CA GLN A 170 24.01 -13.34 -8.69
C GLN A 170 23.67 -11.86 -8.46
N ASP A 171 24.17 -10.97 -9.31
CA ASP A 171 23.84 -9.55 -9.23
C ASP A 171 22.47 -9.28 -9.87
N ILE A 172 21.42 -9.34 -9.05
CA ILE A 172 20.05 -9.04 -9.46
C ILE A 172 19.90 -7.61 -10.00
N CYS A 173 20.80 -6.67 -9.67
CA CYS A 173 20.80 -5.33 -10.26
C CYS A 173 21.01 -5.40 -11.79
N LYS A 174 21.75 -6.40 -12.29
CA LYS A 174 21.92 -6.64 -13.73
C LYS A 174 20.65 -7.18 -14.40
N LYS A 175 19.71 -7.72 -13.63
CA LYS A 175 18.42 -8.25 -14.13
C LYS A 175 17.30 -7.20 -14.10
N LEU A 176 17.41 -6.18 -13.25
CA LEU A 176 16.48 -5.04 -13.22
C LEU A 176 16.20 -4.36 -14.58
N PRO A 177 17.13 -4.22 -15.54
CA PRO A 177 16.82 -3.66 -16.87
C PRO A 177 15.72 -4.41 -17.62
N TYR A 178 15.51 -5.69 -17.29
CA TYR A 178 14.50 -6.53 -17.93
C TYR A 178 13.22 -6.62 -17.11
N CYS A 179 13.10 -5.90 -16.01
CA CYS A 179 11.93 -5.96 -15.13
C CYS A 179 11.01 -4.75 -15.37
N ASN A 180 9.71 -4.95 -15.16
CA ASN A 180 8.71 -3.90 -15.32
C ASN A 180 8.28 -3.33 -13.96
N VAL A 181 8.27 -4.13 -12.90
CA VAL A 181 7.86 -3.69 -11.55
C VAL A 181 8.71 -4.40 -10.51
N VAL A 182 9.03 -3.69 -9.43
CA VAL A 182 9.73 -4.24 -8.26
C VAL A 182 8.84 -4.12 -7.02
N VAL A 183 8.59 -5.23 -6.34
CA VAL A 183 7.89 -5.32 -5.06
C VAL A 183 8.92 -5.55 -3.97
N VAL A 184 8.92 -4.76 -2.91
CA VAL A 184 9.92 -4.82 -1.84
C VAL A 184 9.25 -4.92 -0.47
N GLY A 185 9.69 -5.89 0.33
CA GLY A 185 9.30 -6.00 1.73
C GLY A 185 8.62 -7.29 2.20
N PRO A 186 7.89 -8.07 1.37
CA PRO A 186 7.24 -9.30 1.82
C PRO A 186 8.22 -10.28 2.49
N GLY A 187 8.16 -10.38 3.82
CA GLY A 187 9.04 -11.26 4.59
C GLY A 187 10.53 -10.88 4.54
N LEU A 188 10.86 -9.60 4.31
CA LEU A 188 12.26 -9.16 4.22
C LEU A 188 13.02 -9.34 5.56
N GLY A 189 12.31 -9.30 6.69
CA GLY A 189 12.92 -9.37 8.01
C GLY A 189 13.66 -8.10 8.39
N THR A 190 14.35 -8.13 9.53
CA THR A 190 14.98 -6.94 10.15
C THR A 190 16.51 -6.97 10.13
N ARG A 191 17.11 -7.98 9.49
CA ARG A 191 18.57 -8.10 9.41
C ARG A 191 19.16 -6.96 8.57
N SER A 192 20.23 -6.34 9.07
CA SER A 192 20.83 -5.15 8.46
C SER A 192 21.30 -5.38 7.04
N SER A 193 22.03 -6.48 6.77
CA SER A 193 22.54 -6.79 5.42
C SER A 193 21.40 -6.92 4.39
N THR A 194 20.34 -7.63 4.75
CA THR A 194 19.15 -7.85 3.91
C THR A 194 18.43 -6.53 3.62
N GLN A 195 18.28 -5.69 4.65
CA GLN A 195 17.67 -4.35 4.54
C GLN A 195 18.52 -3.40 3.68
N GLU A 196 19.85 -3.41 3.84
CA GLU A 196 20.79 -2.65 3.01
C GLU A 196 20.71 -3.01 1.55
N ASN A 197 20.73 -4.30 1.24
CA ASN A 197 20.62 -4.76 -0.14
C ASN A 197 19.25 -4.45 -0.74
N ALA A 198 18.15 -4.60 0.02
CA ALA A 198 16.82 -4.21 -0.45
C ALA A 198 16.72 -2.70 -0.75
N LEU A 199 17.27 -1.85 0.11
CA LEU A 199 17.27 -0.40 -0.12
C LEU A 199 18.17 0.01 -1.29
N ARG A 200 19.29 -0.67 -1.52
CA ARG A 200 20.10 -0.50 -2.75
C ARG A 200 19.31 -0.86 -4.00
N LEU A 201 18.49 -1.90 -3.95
CA LEU A 201 17.63 -2.28 -5.07
C LEU A 201 16.51 -1.28 -5.32
N VAL A 202 15.92 -0.73 -4.26
CA VAL A 202 14.97 0.38 -4.38
C VAL A 202 15.66 1.57 -5.05
N ASP A 203 16.88 1.90 -4.65
CA ASP A 203 17.68 2.99 -5.22
C ASP A 203 17.95 2.78 -6.72
N GLU A 204 18.40 1.59 -7.10
CA GLU A 204 18.68 1.24 -8.49
C GLU A 204 17.41 1.20 -9.35
N ALA A 205 16.33 0.64 -8.83
CA ALA A 205 15.03 0.64 -9.51
C ALA A 205 14.50 2.07 -9.71
N MET A 206 14.70 2.94 -8.71
CA MET A 206 14.34 4.35 -8.84
C MET A 206 15.15 5.06 -9.93
N SER A 207 16.46 4.82 -9.99
CA SER A 207 17.35 5.37 -11.03
C SER A 207 16.95 4.96 -12.44
N ARG A 208 16.30 3.79 -12.58
CA ARG A 208 15.78 3.24 -13.84
C ARG A 208 14.34 3.62 -14.14
N GLN A 209 13.72 4.44 -13.29
CA GLN A 209 12.31 4.83 -13.41
C GLN A 209 11.34 3.64 -13.37
N LEU A 210 11.72 2.55 -12.70
CA LEU A 210 10.83 1.40 -12.56
C LEU A 210 9.73 1.69 -11.52
N PRO A 211 8.48 1.25 -11.78
CA PRO A 211 7.44 1.18 -10.78
C PRO A 211 7.85 0.32 -9.57
N LEU A 212 7.51 0.81 -8.37
CA LEU A 212 7.83 0.21 -7.09
C LEU A 212 6.58 -0.01 -6.26
N VAL A 213 6.48 -1.18 -5.63
CA VAL A 213 5.51 -1.45 -4.57
C VAL A 213 6.32 -1.72 -3.30
N ILE A 214 6.14 -0.91 -2.26
CA ILE A 214 6.86 -1.05 -1.00
C ILE A 214 5.86 -1.42 0.09
N ASP A 215 6.08 -2.59 0.68
CA ASP A 215 5.20 -3.23 1.65
C ASP A 215 5.95 -3.61 2.93
N ALA A 216 5.22 -3.87 4.01
CA ALA A 216 5.69 -4.52 5.25
C ALA A 216 7.10 -4.06 5.71
N ASP A 217 8.08 -4.98 5.77
CA ASP A 217 9.44 -4.72 6.24
C ASP A 217 10.23 -3.79 5.30
N GLY A 218 9.80 -3.63 4.04
CA GLY A 218 10.32 -2.61 3.12
C GLY A 218 9.92 -1.20 3.56
N LEU A 219 8.67 -1.02 4.04
CA LEU A 219 8.23 0.24 4.64
C LEU A 219 9.06 0.56 5.89
N ARG A 220 9.34 -0.45 6.72
CA ARG A 220 10.21 -0.28 7.89
C ARG A 220 11.63 0.11 7.48
N GLY A 221 12.18 -0.56 6.47
CA GLY A 221 13.48 -0.21 5.89
C GLY A 221 13.55 1.25 5.47
N VAL A 222 12.52 1.73 4.75
CA VAL A 222 12.48 3.11 4.25
C VAL A 222 12.21 4.14 5.36
N PHE A 223 11.32 3.88 6.32
CA PHE A 223 10.80 4.91 7.24
C PHE A 223 11.22 4.77 8.71
N ASP A 224 11.65 3.59 9.17
CA ASP A 224 12.06 3.34 10.57
C ASP A 224 13.59 3.40 10.72
N SER A 225 14.33 3.18 9.63
CA SER A 225 15.79 3.10 9.65
C SER A 225 16.47 4.43 9.26
N LYS A 226 17.67 4.65 9.83
CA LYS A 226 18.59 5.71 9.36
C LYS A 226 19.04 5.47 7.92
N LEU A 227 19.20 4.21 7.56
CA LEU A 227 19.60 3.76 6.23
C LEU A 227 18.60 4.19 5.14
N GLY A 228 17.32 4.26 5.48
CA GLY A 228 16.26 4.71 4.58
C GLY A 228 16.21 6.21 4.31
N GLU A 229 17.02 7.05 4.99
CA GLU A 229 16.97 8.51 4.84
C GLU A 229 17.29 8.98 3.42
N SER A 230 18.35 8.43 2.81
CA SER A 230 18.70 8.71 1.42
C SER A 230 17.57 8.33 0.46
N VAL A 231 16.98 7.14 0.66
CA VAL A 231 15.87 6.64 -0.15
C VAL A 231 14.63 7.53 -0.01
N ARG A 232 14.28 7.99 1.20
CA ARG A 232 13.16 8.94 1.42
C ARG A 232 13.39 10.25 0.68
N ASN A 233 14.59 10.80 0.73
CA ASN A 233 14.92 12.05 0.04
C ASN A 233 14.84 11.91 -1.49
N ARG A 234 15.24 10.75 -2.02
CA ARG A 234 15.08 10.44 -3.44
C ARG A 234 13.62 10.25 -3.84
N ILE A 235 12.82 9.56 -3.02
CA ILE A 235 11.37 9.43 -3.24
C ILE A 235 10.72 10.82 -3.29
N ALA A 236 11.08 11.72 -2.36
CA ALA A 236 10.54 13.07 -2.29
C ALA A 236 10.95 13.96 -3.47
N SER A 237 12.14 13.75 -4.04
CA SER A 237 12.68 14.52 -5.17
C SER A 237 12.41 13.89 -6.53
N ARG A 238 11.70 12.75 -6.58
CA ARG A 238 11.42 12.01 -7.81
C ARG A 238 10.43 12.77 -8.71
N PRO A 239 10.67 12.85 -10.04
CA PRO A 239 9.77 13.56 -10.95
C PRO A 239 8.43 12.86 -11.17
N ASP A 240 8.38 11.54 -10.98
CA ASP A 240 7.25 10.64 -11.23
C ASP A 240 6.84 9.88 -9.94
N PRO A 241 6.34 10.58 -8.91
CA PRO A 241 6.01 9.96 -7.63
C PRO A 241 4.88 8.92 -7.75
N GLN A 242 4.03 9.00 -8.78
CA GLN A 242 2.96 8.02 -9.02
C GLN A 242 3.45 6.62 -9.35
N LEU A 243 4.74 6.43 -9.68
CA LEU A 243 5.31 5.10 -9.91
C LEU A 243 5.63 4.34 -8.62
N ILE A 244 5.46 4.95 -7.44
CA ILE A 244 5.72 4.31 -6.16
C ILE A 244 4.41 4.14 -5.38
N ILE A 245 4.08 2.89 -5.06
CA ILE A 245 2.91 2.51 -4.28
C ILE A 245 3.37 1.99 -2.92
N PHE A 246 2.80 2.55 -1.85
CA PHE A 246 2.97 2.05 -0.49
C PHE A 246 1.72 1.31 -0.05
N THR A 247 1.87 0.17 0.62
CA THR A 247 0.75 -0.65 1.11
C THR A 247 0.72 -0.79 2.63
N PRO A 248 0.74 0.31 3.41
CA PRO A 248 0.85 0.22 4.86
C PRO A 248 -0.42 -0.31 5.51
N ASN A 249 -0.25 -1.17 6.51
CA ASN A 249 -1.27 -1.37 7.52
C ASN A 249 -1.35 -0.15 8.47
N ARG A 250 -2.27 -0.19 9.43
CA ARG A 250 -2.48 0.95 10.35
C ARG A 250 -1.22 1.34 11.13
N ARG A 251 -0.46 0.37 11.64
CA ARG A 251 0.73 0.63 12.45
C ARG A 251 1.87 1.19 11.60
N GLU A 252 2.07 0.62 10.42
CA GLU A 252 3.04 1.11 9.44
C GLU A 252 2.72 2.53 8.99
N TYR A 253 1.44 2.83 8.74
CA TYR A 253 1.01 4.17 8.37
C TYR A 253 1.29 5.19 9.49
N ASP A 254 0.94 4.86 10.73
CA ASP A 254 1.19 5.74 11.88
C ASP A 254 2.70 5.99 12.05
N MET A 255 3.55 4.98 11.85
CA MET A 255 5.02 5.11 11.81
C MET A 255 5.48 6.06 10.70
N MET A 256 5.01 5.86 9.46
CA MET A 256 5.36 6.71 8.32
C MET A 256 5.02 8.18 8.60
N CYS A 257 3.81 8.46 9.11
CA CYS A 257 3.40 9.83 9.44
C CYS A 257 4.31 10.47 10.50
N GLN A 258 4.70 9.71 11.53
CA GLN A 258 5.61 10.21 12.57
C GLN A 258 6.99 10.54 12.02
N THR A 259 7.55 9.68 11.17
CA THR A 259 8.86 9.91 10.55
C THR A 259 8.82 11.16 9.67
N VAL A 260 7.83 11.28 8.78
CA VAL A 260 7.72 12.43 7.87
C VAL A 260 7.54 13.75 8.64
N SER A 261 6.75 13.72 9.72
CA SER A 261 6.52 14.91 10.57
C SER A 261 7.80 15.38 11.27
N LYS A 262 8.69 14.45 11.65
CA LYS A 262 9.98 14.78 12.29
C LYS A 262 11.00 15.36 11.32
N THR A 263 10.96 14.96 10.05
CA THR A 263 11.90 15.46 9.03
C THR A 263 11.50 16.84 8.49
N SER A 264 10.26 17.27 8.72
CA SER A 264 9.71 18.54 8.20
C SER A 264 9.84 19.73 9.17
N GLY A 265 10.40 19.51 10.38
CA GLY A 265 10.60 20.54 11.40
C GLY A 265 12.07 20.72 11.74
#